data_AF-A0A1M3H6T3-F1
#
_entry.id   AF-A0A1M3H6T3-F1
#
_cell.length_a   1.000
_cell.length_b   1.000
_cell.length_c   1.000
_cell.angle_alpha   90.00
_cell.angle_beta   90.00
_cell.angle_gamma   90.00
#
_symmetry.space_group_name_H-M   'P 1'
#
loop_
_entity.id
_entity.type
_entity.pdbx_description
1 polymer ?
#
loop_
_entity_poly.entity_id
_entity_poly.type
_entity_poly.pdbx_seq_one_letter_code
_entity_poly.pdbx_strand_id
1 'polypeptide(L)'
;MVEGESIIFVAGFLAHEGYLSLPKIIIVSFLGTLMADQALYHVGRHYGNHVIDKFPSFKPRADKAFQLLHRYDTFFILSFRFIYGIRIISPVIIGSSGIGVKRFMVLNFIAALIWSIGSCVIAYYFAHLIMDKLELLPKIILGLILIGGGIGYLIFRWRKRRA
;
A
#
# COMPACT_ATOMS: atom_id res chain seq x y z
N MET A 1 2.02 3.19 -8.33
CA MET A 1 1.46 2.80 -7.01
C MET A 1 0.01 2.32 -7.07
N VAL A 2 -0.49 1.97 -8.26
CA VAL A 2 -1.78 1.27 -8.43
C VAL A 2 -1.53 -0.23 -8.67
N GLU A 3 -0.31 -0.63 -9.04
CA GLU A 3 -0.02 -1.99 -9.52
C GLU A 3 -0.28 -3.08 -8.48
N GLY A 4 0.18 -2.92 -7.23
CA GLY A 4 0.08 -3.97 -6.21
C GLY A 4 -1.36 -4.25 -5.75
N GLU A 5 -2.16 -3.19 -5.55
CA GLU A 5 -3.56 -3.33 -5.15
C GLU A 5 -4.41 -3.87 -6.29
N SER A 6 -4.17 -3.41 -7.54
CA SER A 6 -4.84 -3.96 -8.72
C SER A 6 -4.57 -5.45 -8.91
N ILE A 7 -3.35 -5.93 -8.65
CA ILE A 7 -3.04 -7.37 -8.75
C ILE A 7 -3.85 -8.18 -7.73
N ILE A 8 -4.05 -7.69 -6.50
CA ILE A 8 -4.88 -8.38 -5.50
C ILE A 8 -6.35 -8.42 -5.93
N PHE A 9 -6.86 -7.33 -6.54
CA PHE A 9 -8.21 -7.33 -7.09
C PHE A 9 -8.37 -8.32 -8.24
N VAL A 10 -7.42 -8.37 -9.18
CA VAL A 10 -7.43 -9.32 -10.29
C VAL A 10 -7.29 -10.76 -9.78
N ALA A 11 -6.41 -11.01 -8.80
CA ALA A 11 -6.25 -12.31 -8.19
C ALA A 11 -7.52 -12.74 -7.44
N GLY A 12 -8.19 -11.82 -6.73
CA GLY A 12 -9.48 -12.06 -6.09
C GLY A 12 -10.59 -12.40 -7.08
N PHE A 13 -10.61 -11.73 -8.23
CA PHE A 13 -11.53 -12.05 -9.33
C PHE A 13 -11.26 -13.44 -9.91
N LEU A 14 -10.00 -13.76 -10.24
CA LEU A 14 -9.62 -15.08 -10.72
C LEU A 14 -9.90 -16.19 -9.69
N ALA A 15 -9.87 -15.87 -8.40
CA ALA A 15 -10.25 -16.80 -7.35
C ALA A 15 -11.74 -17.06 -7.31
N HIS A 16 -12.54 -16.03 -7.56
CA HIS A 16 -14.00 -16.14 -7.64
C HIS A 16 -14.44 -17.03 -8.81
N GLU A 17 -13.83 -16.83 -9.97
CA GLU A 17 -14.05 -17.64 -11.18
C GLU A 17 -13.51 -19.08 -11.08
N GLY A 18 -12.85 -19.43 -9.97
CA GLY A 18 -12.33 -20.78 -9.71
C GLY A 18 -10.97 -21.09 -10.36
N TYR A 19 -10.36 -20.15 -11.09
CA TYR A 19 -9.03 -20.33 -11.69
C TYR A 19 -7.90 -20.34 -10.64
N LEU A 20 -8.10 -19.64 -9.51
CA LEU A 20 -7.13 -19.58 -8.41
C LEU A 20 -7.79 -19.95 -7.08
N SER A 21 -7.04 -20.60 -6.20
CA SER A 21 -7.54 -20.85 -4.83
C SER A 21 -7.24 -19.65 -3.93
N LEU A 22 -8.25 -19.10 -3.27
CA LEU A 22 -8.13 -17.98 -2.33
C LEU A 22 -7.01 -18.17 -1.28
N PRO A 23 -6.84 -19.37 -0.65
CA PRO A 23 -5.76 -19.58 0.30
C PRO A 23 -4.36 -19.41 -0.30
N LYS A 24 -4.13 -19.84 -1.54
CA LYS A 24 -2.83 -19.67 -2.21
C LYS A 24 -2.53 -18.20 -2.47
N ILE A 25 -3.52 -17.41 -2.88
CA ILE A 25 -3.34 -15.97 -3.09
C ILE A 25 -2.98 -15.28 -1.79
N ILE A 26 -3.67 -15.63 -0.69
CA ILE A 26 -3.36 -15.09 0.64
C ILE A 26 -1.91 -15.41 1.02
N ILE A 27 -1.45 -16.65 0.84
CA ILE A 27 -0.08 -17.07 1.18
C ILE A 27 0.95 -16.32 0.32
N VAL A 28 0.74 -16.24 -1.00
CA VAL A 28 1.68 -15.57 -1.92
C VAL A 28 1.74 -14.07 -1.63
N SER A 29 0.58 -13.43 -1.42
CA SER A 29 0.49 -12.01 -1.05
C SER A 29 1.20 -11.74 0.29
N PHE A 30 0.97 -12.60 1.27
CA PHE A 30 1.60 -12.54 2.57
C PHE A 30 3.12 -12.63 2.49
N LEU A 31 3.65 -13.66 1.81
CA LEU A 31 5.09 -13.86 1.66
C LEU A 31 5.74 -12.72 0.87
N GLY A 32 5.14 -12.31 -0.24
CA GLY A 32 5.65 -11.20 -1.05
C GLY A 32 5.73 -9.91 -0.26
N THR A 33 4.69 -9.59 0.51
CA THR A 33 4.66 -8.37 1.33
C THR A 33 5.65 -8.45 2.48
N LEU A 34 5.77 -9.61 3.13
CA LEU A 34 6.71 -9.82 4.23
C LEU A 34 8.16 -9.66 3.75
N MET A 35 8.52 -10.27 2.61
CA MET A 35 9.85 -10.14 2.00
C MET A 35 10.16 -8.70 1.57
N ALA A 36 9.20 -8.02 0.93
CA ALA A 36 9.37 -6.64 0.50
C ALA A 36 9.63 -5.70 1.68
N ASP A 37 8.82 -5.78 2.73
CA ASP A 37 8.96 -4.92 3.91
C ASP A 37 10.24 -5.25 4.70
N GLN A 38 10.63 -6.52 4.74
CA GLN A 38 11.87 -6.93 5.39
C GLN A 38 13.10 -6.38 4.63
N ALA A 39 13.09 -6.46 3.29
CA ALA A 39 14.14 -5.87 2.46
C ALA A 39 14.26 -4.36 2.68
N LEU A 40 13.13 -3.63 2.66
CA LEU A 40 13.11 -2.18 2.92
C LEU A 40 13.59 -1.83 4.33
N TYR A 41 13.21 -2.63 5.34
CA TYR A 41 13.70 -2.48 6.70
C TYR A 41 15.22 -2.65 6.79
N HIS A 42 15.78 -3.67 6.13
CA HIS A 42 17.24 -3.87 6.11
C HIS A 42 17.97 -2.73 5.39
N VAL A 43 17.41 -2.21 4.30
CA VAL A 43 17.92 -1.02 3.61
C VAL A 43 17.89 0.19 4.55
N GLY A 44 16.78 0.41 5.27
CA GLY A 44 16.66 1.48 6.26
C GLY A 44 17.65 1.36 7.42
N ARG A 45 17.90 0.13 7.88
CA ARG A 45 18.83 -0.13 8.98
C ARG A 45 20.29 0.17 8.64
N HIS A 46 20.71 -0.09 7.40
CA HIS A 46 22.11 0.11 6.98
C HIS A 46 22.33 1.45 6.27
N TYR A 47 21.35 1.92 5.51
CA TYR A 47 21.47 3.08 4.62
C TYR A 47 20.41 4.16 4.86
N GLY A 48 19.60 4.08 5.92
CA GLY A 48 18.44 4.96 6.13
C GLY A 48 18.74 6.45 6.02
N ASN A 49 19.78 6.94 6.72
CA ASN A 49 20.18 8.35 6.65
C ASN A 49 20.62 8.75 5.24
N HIS A 50 21.40 7.90 4.56
CA HIS A 50 21.85 8.15 3.20
C HIS A 50 20.69 8.16 2.19
N VAL A 51 19.69 7.30 2.36
CA VAL A 51 18.50 7.24 1.49
C VAL A 51 17.63 8.48 1.71
N ILE A 52 17.42 8.91 2.95
CA ILE A 52 16.62 10.10 3.27
C ILE A 52 17.30 11.38 2.75
N ASP A 53 18.62 11.48 2.88
CA ASP A 53 19.38 12.62 2.38
C ASP A 53 19.47 12.65 0.84
N LYS A 54 19.52 11.49 0.19
CA LYS A 54 19.52 11.39 -1.27
C LYS A 54 18.17 11.78 -1.90
N PHE A 55 17.07 11.63 -1.15
CA PHE A 55 15.72 11.97 -1.60
C PHE A 55 15.08 13.02 -0.70
N PRO A 56 15.39 14.32 -0.88
CA PRO A 56 14.87 15.39 -0.03
C PRO A 56 13.34 15.50 -0.03
N SER A 57 12.66 15.02 -1.09
CA SER A 57 11.20 14.89 -1.13
C SER A 57 10.61 13.95 -0.07
N PHE A 58 11.42 13.05 0.48
CA PHE A 58 11.01 12.12 1.52
C PHE A 58 11.17 12.69 2.92
N LYS A 59 12.01 13.71 3.16
CA LYS A 59 12.25 14.30 4.49
C LYS A 59 10.95 14.66 5.24
N PRO A 60 10.00 15.43 4.66
CA PRO A 60 8.79 15.81 5.39
C PRO A 60 7.90 14.63 5.79
N ARG A 61 7.91 13.56 4.99
CA ARG A 61 7.16 12.33 5.29
C ARG A 61 7.91 11.47 6.30
N ALA A 62 9.24 11.46 6.20
CA ALA A 62 10.11 10.77 7.13
C ALA A 62 9.99 11.36 8.53
N ASP A 63 10.07 12.68 8.68
CA ASP A 63 9.96 13.37 9.97
C ASP A 63 8.62 13.08 10.64
N LYS A 64 7.51 13.12 9.89
CA LYS A 64 6.18 12.75 10.40
C LYS A 64 6.13 11.29 10.86
N ALA A 65 6.70 10.38 10.09
CA ALA A 65 6.74 8.97 10.45
C ALA A 65 7.68 8.70 11.64
N PHE A 66 8.79 9.41 11.79
CA PHE A 66 9.63 9.37 12.99
C PHE A 66 8.87 9.84 14.23
N GLN A 67 8.12 10.95 14.14
CA GLN A 67 7.29 11.44 15.24
C GLN A 67 6.20 10.43 15.64
N LEU A 68 5.51 9.85 14.64
CA LEU A 68 4.48 8.85 14.88
C LEU A 68 5.05 7.55 15.45
N LEU A 69 6.23 7.13 14.98
CA LEU A 69 6.93 5.96 15.49
C LEU A 69 7.32 6.18 16.96
N HIS A 70 7.96 7.31 17.28
CA HIS A 70 8.33 7.65 18.66
C HIS A 70 7.14 7.65 19.63
N ARG A 71 5.97 8.09 19.16
CA ARG A 71 4.76 8.19 19.99
C ARG A 71 3.97 6.88 20.06
N TYR A 72 4.01 6.07 19.01
CA TYR A 72 3.15 4.91 18.82
C TYR A 72 3.87 3.72 18.18
N ASP A 73 5.09 3.39 18.64
CA ASP A 73 5.96 2.31 18.13
C ASP A 73 5.19 1.11 17.54
N THR A 74 4.42 0.41 18.39
CA THR A 74 3.74 -0.83 18.01
C THR A 74 2.55 -0.57 17.08
N PHE A 75 1.72 0.43 17.39
CA PHE A 75 0.54 0.76 16.59
C PHE A 75 0.92 1.27 15.20
N PHE A 76 2.00 2.04 15.09
CA PHE A 76 2.52 2.52 13.83
C PHE A 76 2.97 1.35 12.94
N ILE A 77 3.70 0.38 13.48
CA ILE A 77 4.13 -0.81 12.74
C ILE A 77 2.93 -1.65 12.27
N LEU A 78 1.83 -1.67 13.02
CA LEU A 78 0.61 -2.37 12.60
C LEU A 78 -0.19 -1.58 11.55
N SER A 79 -0.15 -0.26 11.60
CA SER A 79 -1.08 0.60 10.86
C SER A 79 -0.47 1.28 9.62
N PHE A 80 0.86 1.31 9.48
CA PHE A 80 1.51 2.05 8.39
C PHE A 80 1.08 1.57 6.99
N ARG A 81 0.64 0.32 6.87
CA ARG A 81 0.15 -0.27 5.62
C ARG A 81 -1.10 0.40 5.06
N PHE A 82 -1.91 1.01 5.93
CA PHE A 82 -3.13 1.71 5.54
C PHE A 82 -2.88 3.18 5.17
N ILE A 83 -1.68 3.71 5.45
CA ILE A 83 -1.36 5.12 5.23
C ILE A 83 -0.65 5.28 3.88
N TYR A 84 -1.39 5.79 2.89
CA TYR A 84 -0.88 6.03 1.55
C TYR A 84 0.28 7.03 1.55
N GLY A 85 1.31 6.77 0.74
CA GLY A 85 2.50 7.61 0.60
C GLY A 85 3.55 7.49 1.71
N ILE A 86 3.19 6.95 2.87
CA ILE A 86 4.15 6.64 3.96
C ILE A 86 4.52 5.16 3.94
N ARG A 87 3.63 4.27 3.47
CA ARG A 87 3.83 2.80 3.46
C ARG A 87 5.19 2.32 2.95
N ILE A 88 5.73 2.89 1.87
CA ILE A 88 7.03 2.46 1.33
C ILE A 88 8.20 2.98 2.18
N ILE A 89 8.06 4.17 2.74
CA ILE A 89 9.11 4.83 3.52
C ILE A 89 9.10 4.30 4.97
N SER A 90 7.95 3.84 5.47
CA SER A 90 7.80 3.36 6.86
C SER A 90 8.77 2.24 7.24
N PRO A 91 8.93 1.12 6.50
CA PRO A 91 9.90 0.09 6.86
C PRO A 91 11.33 0.64 6.90
N VAL A 92 11.68 1.54 5.97
CA VAL A 92 12.99 2.21 5.91
C VAL A 92 13.21 3.05 7.18
N ILE A 93 12.21 3.83 7.57
CA ILE A 93 12.26 4.67 8.77
C ILE A 93 12.39 3.80 10.02
N ILE A 94 11.54 2.78 10.17
CA ILE A 94 11.58 1.83 11.28
C ILE A 94 12.96 1.17 11.39
N GLY A 95 13.57 0.81 10.25
CA GLY A 95 14.94 0.29 10.18
C GLY A 95 15.98 1.30 10.67
N SER A 96 15.86 2.56 10.24
CA SER A 96 16.77 3.65 10.60
C SER A 96 16.63 4.12 12.06
N SER A 97 15.46 3.95 12.67
CA SER A 97 15.18 4.31 14.07
C SER A 97 15.78 3.35 15.10
N GLY A 98 16.49 2.29 14.66
CA GLY A 98 17.18 1.37 15.55
C GLY A 98 16.31 0.28 16.18
N ILE A 99 15.02 0.20 15.85
CA ILE A 99 14.13 -0.88 16.31
C ILE A 99 14.74 -2.24 15.97
N GLY A 100 14.77 -3.18 16.92
CA GLY A 100 15.40 -4.49 16.72
C GLY A 100 14.69 -5.35 15.65
N VAL A 101 15.47 -6.09 14.86
CA VAL A 101 14.98 -6.90 13.74
C VAL A 101 13.88 -7.87 14.17
N LYS A 102 14.06 -8.54 15.32
CA LYS A 102 13.07 -9.48 15.87
C LYS A 102 11.73 -8.81 16.18
N ARG A 103 11.76 -7.62 16.80
CA ARG A 103 10.54 -6.86 17.15
C ARG A 103 9.80 -6.43 15.90
N PHE A 104 10.52 -5.89 14.91
CA PHE A 104 9.91 -5.53 13.62
C PHE A 104 9.35 -6.76 12.91
N MET A 105 10.08 -7.87 12.84
CA MET A 105 9.66 -9.08 12.14
C MET A 105 8.35 -9.65 12.71
N VAL A 106 8.21 -9.74 14.03
CA VAL A 106 6.99 -10.26 14.67
C VAL A 106 5.80 -9.34 14.40
N LEU A 107 5.97 -8.03 14.57
CA LEU A 107 4.89 -7.07 14.34
C LEU A 107 4.52 -6.97 12.85
N ASN A 108 5.52 -7.01 11.97
CA ASN A 108 5.32 -7.01 10.53
C ASN A 108 4.62 -8.29 10.07
N PHE A 109 4.94 -9.46 10.65
CA PHE A 109 4.25 -10.71 10.38
C PHE A 109 2.76 -10.59 10.68
N ILE A 110 2.40 -10.11 11.87
CA ILE A 110 1.01 -9.92 12.28
C ILE A 110 0.31 -8.93 11.33
N ALA A 111 0.93 -7.78 11.08
CA ALA A 111 0.38 -6.77 10.17
C ALA A 111 0.20 -7.30 8.74
N ALA A 112 1.17 -8.07 8.23
CA ALA A 112 1.15 -8.64 6.89
C ALA A 112 0.03 -9.68 6.77
N LEU A 113 -0.17 -10.49 7.80
CA LEU A 113 -1.20 -11.51 7.83
C LEU A 113 -2.60 -10.88 7.82
N ILE A 114 -2.85 -9.92 8.72
CA ILE A 114 -4.13 -9.19 8.79
C ILE A 114 -4.41 -8.49 7.47
N TRP A 115 -3.41 -7.79 6.91
CA TRP A 115 -3.56 -7.09 5.65
C TRP A 115 -3.82 -8.05 4.49
N SER A 116 -3.06 -9.14 4.37
CA SER A 116 -3.22 -10.08 3.26
C SER A 116 -4.57 -10.79 3.29
N ILE A 117 -5.00 -11.25 4.47
CA ILE A 117 -6.32 -11.88 4.64
C ILE A 117 -7.40 -10.84 4.34
N GLY A 118 -7.36 -9.67 4.98
CA GLY A 118 -8.36 -8.62 4.81
C GLY A 118 -8.49 -8.17 3.36
N SER A 119 -7.38 -7.85 2.70
CA SER A 119 -7.38 -7.41 1.30
C SER A 119 -7.83 -8.50 0.33
N CYS A 120 -7.43 -9.76 0.51
CA CYS A 120 -7.86 -10.85 -0.37
C CYS A 120 -9.35 -11.18 -0.19
N VAL A 121 -9.84 -11.20 1.05
CA VAL A 121 -11.25 -11.43 1.35
C VAL A 121 -12.11 -10.30 0.80
N ILE A 122 -11.71 -9.04 1.04
CA ILE A 122 -12.39 -7.87 0.47
C ILE A 122 -12.39 -7.97 -1.06
N ALA A 123 -11.26 -8.28 -1.69
CA ALA A 123 -11.17 -8.43 -3.14
C ALA A 123 -12.09 -9.53 -3.69
N TYR A 124 -12.17 -10.68 -3.01
CA TYR A 124 -13.04 -11.79 -3.40
C TYR A 124 -14.52 -11.42 -3.33
N TYR A 125 -14.98 -10.85 -2.21
CA TYR A 125 -16.38 -10.42 -2.07
C TYR A 125 -16.72 -9.22 -2.95
N PHE A 126 -15.78 -8.30 -3.14
CA PHE A 126 -15.95 -7.16 -4.04
C PHE A 126 -16.08 -7.62 -5.50
N ALA A 127 -15.31 -8.63 -5.92
CA ALA A 127 -15.48 -9.27 -7.22
C ALA A 127 -16.89 -9.84 -7.41
N HIS A 128 -17.43 -10.51 -6.38
CA HIS A 128 -18.80 -11.05 -6.41
C HIS A 128 -19.87 -9.96 -6.61
N LEU A 129 -19.82 -8.88 -5.80
CA LEU A 129 -20.75 -7.74 -5.91
C LEU A 129 -20.68 -7.01 -7.25
N ILE A 130 -19.50 -7.02 -7.86
CA ILE A 130 -19.23 -6.41 -9.15
C ILE A 130 -19.77 -7.27 -10.30
N MET A 131 -19.62 -8.59 -10.24
CA MET A 131 -20.15 -9.51 -11.26
C MET A 131 -21.67 -9.42 -11.37
N ASP A 132 -22.38 -9.28 -10.25
CA ASP A 132 -23.82 -9.06 -10.24
C ASP A 132 -24.23 -7.69 -10.85
N LYS A 133 -23.30 -6.75 -10.97
CA LYS A 133 -23.51 -5.40 -11.50
C LYS A 133 -22.65 -5.10 -12.73
N LEU A 134 -22.16 -6.13 -13.42
CA LEU A 134 -21.13 -6.01 -14.47
C LEU A 134 -21.56 -5.09 -15.63
N GLU A 135 -22.85 -4.95 -15.89
CA GLU A 135 -23.37 -4.01 -16.91
C GLU A 135 -23.12 -2.52 -16.57
N LEU A 136 -22.89 -2.20 -15.29
CA LEU A 136 -22.64 -0.84 -14.80
C LEU A 136 -21.14 -0.55 -14.65
N LEU A 137 -20.29 -1.57 -14.56
CA LEU A 137 -18.86 -1.43 -14.35
C LEU A 137 -18.14 -0.58 -15.42
N PRO A 138 -18.35 -0.84 -16.73
CA PRO A 138 -17.75 -0.02 -17.79
C PRO A 138 -18.18 1.45 -17.67
N LYS A 139 -19.44 1.68 -17.27
CA LYS A 139 -20.02 3.03 -17.12
C LYS A 139 -19.43 3.76 -15.91
N ILE A 140 -19.19 3.06 -14.79
CA ILE A 140 -18.57 3.63 -13.58
C ILE A 140 -17.09 3.96 -13.83
N ILE A 141 -16.35 3.04 -14.46
CA ILE A 141 -14.94 3.26 -14.81
C ILE A 141 -14.80 4.43 -15.79
N LEU A 142 -15.65 4.48 -16.82
CA LEU A 142 -15.70 5.61 -17.76
C LEU A 142 -16.06 6.92 -17.04
N GLY A 143 -17.02 6.89 -16.12
CA GLY A 143 -17.39 8.04 -15.30
C GLY A 143 -16.24 8.57 -14.45
N LEU A 144 -15.48 7.70 -13.78
CA LEU A 144 -14.31 8.09 -12.98
C LEU A 144 -13.17 8.66 -13.85
N ILE A 145 -12.94 8.10 -15.04
CA ILE A 145 -11.95 8.62 -16.00
C ILE A 145 -12.35 10.02 -16.48
N LEU A 146 -13.63 10.23 -16.80
CA LEU A 146 -14.14 11.53 -17.25
C LEU A 146 -14.11 12.57 -16.13
N ILE A 147 -14.44 12.20 -14.90
CA ILE A 147 -14.36 13.09 -13.73
C ILE A 147 -12.89 13.43 -13.43
N GLY A 148 -12.00 12.44 -13.40
CA GLY A 148 -10.57 12.65 -13.18
C GLY A 148 -9.92 13.51 -14.28
N GLY A 149 -10.24 13.23 -15.55
CA GLY A 149 -9.81 14.01 -16.70
C GLY A 149 -10.38 15.43 -16.71
N GLY A 150 -11.65 15.60 -16.33
CA GLY A 150 -12.32 16.89 -16.21
C GLY A 150 -11.72 17.75 -15.09
N ILE A 151 -11.48 17.17 -13.92
CA ILE A 151 -10.80 17.83 -12.81
C ILE A 151 -9.36 18.20 -13.22
N GLY A 152 -8.63 17.31 -13.87
CA GLY A 152 -7.30 17.58 -14.42
C GLY A 152 -7.28 18.72 -15.43
N TYR A 153 -8.26 18.75 -16.35
CA TYR A 153 -8.42 19.81 -17.34
C TYR A 153 -8.79 21.16 -16.69
N LEU A 154 -9.69 21.17 -15.71
CA LEU A 154 -10.07 22.36 -14.96
C LEU A 154 -8.87 22.93 -14.17
N ILE A 155 -8.08 22.07 -13.52
CA ILE A 155 -6.85 22.47 -12.82
C ILE A 155 -5.81 23.01 -13.80
N PHE A 156 -5.61 22.36 -14.96
CA PHE A 156 -4.70 22.82 -15.99
C PHE A 156 -5.10 24.18 -16.54
N ARG A 157 -6.39 24.38 -16.82
CA ARG A 157 -6.95 25.65 -17.30
C ARG A 157 -6.89 26.75 -16.23
N TRP A 158 -7.05 26.41 -14.96
CA TRP A 158 -6.88 27.34 -13.85
C TRP A 158 -5.43 27.76 -13.65
N ARG A 159 -4.46 26.85 -13.83
CA ARG A 159 -3.03 27.19 -13.77
C ARG A 159 -2.57 28.03 -14.96
N LYS A 160 -3.06 27.74 -16.18
CA LYS A 160 -2.76 28.52 -17.38
C LYS A 160 -3.40 29.91 -17.40
N ARG A 161 -4.43 30.17 -16.59
CA ARG A 161 -5.05 31.50 -16.42
C ARG A 161 -4.41 32.36 -15.33
N ARG A 162 -3.51 31.81 -14.51
CA ARG A 162 -2.78 32.56 -13.44
C ARG A 162 -1.29 32.77 -13.76
N ALA A 163 -0.83 32.36 -14.93
CA ALA A 163 0.48 32.69 -15.50
C ALA A 163 0.24 33.69 -16.65
#